data_AF-N8WBN1-F1
#
_entry.id   AF-N8WBN1-F1
#
_cell.length_a   1.000
_cell.length_b   1.000
_cell.length_c   1.000
_cell.angle_alpha   90.00
_cell.angle_beta   90.00
_cell.angle_gamma   90.00
#
_symmetry.space_group_name_H-M   'P 1'
#
loop_
_entity.id
_entity.type
_entity.pdbx_description
1 polymer ?
#
loop_
_entity_poly.entity_id
_entity_poly.type
_entity_poly.pdbx_seq_one_letter_code
_entity_poly.pdbx_strand_id
1 'polypeptide(L)'
;MKHILWVLAGIFLVAIIILIVPQFFSLIYTDKSRCREGCSADFLIIARTFTWTSLFSGGLIGYLFSLRKVGFKTIFYFIILIIFLLVLLSWYSTNYGYGLNLSY
;
A
#
# COMPACT_ATOMS: atom_id res chain seq x y z
N MET A 1 17.25 -16.15 -15.24
CA MET A 1 16.06 -15.47 -15.83
C MET A 1 14.75 -15.77 -15.12
N LYS A 2 14.44 -17.02 -14.70
CA LYS A 2 13.16 -17.36 -14.05
C LYS A 2 12.88 -16.60 -12.74
N HIS A 3 13.90 -16.31 -11.93
CA HIS A 3 13.72 -15.61 -10.65
C HIS A 3 13.32 -14.13 -10.81
N ILE A 4 13.82 -13.46 -11.85
CA ILE A 4 13.52 -12.04 -12.12
C ILE A 4 12.05 -11.87 -12.47
N LEU A 5 11.46 -12.82 -13.23
CA LEU A 5 10.03 -12.82 -13.55
C LEU A 5 9.17 -12.89 -12.28
N TRP A 6 9.55 -13.70 -11.30
CA TRP A 6 8.82 -13.80 -10.03
C TRP A 6 8.96 -12.55 -9.16
N VAL A 7 10.12 -11.90 -9.18
CA VAL A 7 10.32 -10.59 -8.53
C VAL A 7 9.40 -9.55 -9.15
N LEU A 8 9.39 -9.45 -10.48
CA LEU A 8 8.53 -8.52 -11.21
C LEU A 8 7.05 -8.82 -10.96
N ALA A 9 6.65 -10.09 -10.93
CA ALA A 9 5.28 -10.49 -10.60
C ALA A 9 4.88 -10.06 -9.18
N GLY A 10 5.78 -10.19 -8.21
CA GLY A 10 5.54 -9.74 -6.83
C GLY A 10 5.41 -8.22 -6.71
N ILE A 11 6.27 -7.45 -7.38
CA ILE A 11 6.18 -5.98 -7.45
C ILE A 11 4.87 -5.56 -8.11
N PHE A 12 4.53 -6.18 -9.25
CA PHE A 12 3.32 -5.86 -10.01
C PHE A 12 2.05 -6.15 -9.22
N LEU A 13 2.01 -7.29 -8.51
CA LEU A 13 0.92 -7.64 -7.60
C LEU A 13 0.70 -6.57 -6.53
N VAL A 14 1.78 -6.13 -5.86
CA VAL A 14 1.69 -5.10 -4.83
C VAL A 14 1.29 -3.74 -5.43
N ALA A 15 1.81 -3.39 -6.60
CA ALA A 15 1.44 -2.16 -7.30
C ALA A 15 -0.07 -2.11 -7.61
N ILE A 16 -0.65 -3.22 -8.08
CA ILE A 16 -2.10 -3.34 -8.30
C ILE A 16 -2.86 -3.10 -6.99
N ILE A 17 -2.45 -3.73 -5.89
CA ILE A 17 -3.12 -3.59 -4.59
C ILE A 17 -3.08 -2.12 -4.13
N ILE A 18 -1.92 -1.45 -4.26
CA ILE A 18 -1.74 -0.04 -3.89
C ILE A 18 -2.64 0.88 -4.72
N LEU A 19 -2.95 0.55 -5.97
CA LEU A 19 -3.85 1.35 -6.80
C LEU A 19 -5.32 1.07 -6.50
N ILE A 20 -5.68 -0.20 -6.32
CA ILE A 20 -7.07 -0.65 -6.18
C ILE A 20 -7.65 -0.32 -4.80
N VAL A 21 -6.94 -0.69 -3.72
CA VAL A 21 -7.48 -0.57 -2.35
C VAL A 21 -7.88 0.87 -2.02
N PRO A 22 -7.07 1.90 -2.37
CA PRO A 22 -7.43 3.27 -2.10
C PRO A 22 -8.67 3.75 -2.87
N GLN A 23 -8.90 3.26 -4.09
CA GLN A 23 -10.09 3.59 -4.90
C GLN A 23 -11.35 2.93 -4.36
N PHE A 24 -11.27 1.66 -3.98
CA PHE A 24 -12.38 0.96 -3.33
C PHE A 24 -12.78 1.63 -2.02
N PHE A 25 -11.79 2.07 -1.22
CA PHE A 25 -12.06 2.81 0.00
C PHE A 25 -12.86 4.10 -0.28
N SER A 26 -12.48 4.89 -1.30
CA SER A 26 -13.23 6.11 -1.65
C SER A 26 -14.64 5.84 -2.18
N LEU A 27 -14.87 4.69 -2.82
CA LEU A 27 -16.22 4.30 -3.27
C LEU A 27 -17.14 3.93 -2.09
N ILE A 28 -16.59 3.33 -1.04
CA ILE A 28 -17.36 2.95 0.16
C ILE A 28 -17.61 4.17 1.06
N TYR A 29 -16.66 5.10 1.12
CA TYR A 29 -16.71 6.28 1.98
C TYR A 29 -16.83 7.58 1.16
N THR A 30 -17.83 7.63 0.27
CA THR A 30 -18.06 8.71 -0.72
C THR A 30 -18.10 10.12 -0.15
N ASP A 31 -18.56 10.32 1.09
CA ASP A 31 -18.64 11.65 1.73
C ASP A 31 -17.31 12.14 2.31
N LYS A 32 -16.26 11.31 2.24
CA LYS A 32 -15.00 11.50 2.94
C LYS A 32 -13.84 11.49 1.94
N SER A 33 -13.57 12.65 1.33
CA SER A 33 -12.42 12.82 0.44
C SER A 33 -11.10 12.75 1.23
N ARG A 34 -10.12 12.03 0.68
CA ARG A 34 -8.75 12.01 1.23
C ARG A 34 -8.20 13.44 1.22
N CYS A 35 -7.64 13.87 2.35
CA CYS A 35 -6.96 15.16 2.45
C CYS A 35 -7.79 16.32 1.84
N ARG A 36 -9.06 16.45 2.23
CA ARG A 36 -9.99 17.48 1.71
C ARG A 36 -9.42 18.90 1.77
N GLU A 37 -8.56 19.17 2.75
CA GLU A 37 -7.92 20.47 3.02
C GLU A 37 -6.43 20.49 2.60
N GLY A 38 -5.96 19.47 1.88
CA GLY A 38 -4.54 19.21 1.61
C GLY A 38 -3.95 18.16 2.56
N CYS A 39 -2.89 17.48 2.10
CA CYS A 39 -2.14 16.54 2.93
C CYS A 39 -0.90 17.26 3.50
N SER A 40 -0.55 17.01 4.78
CA SER A 40 0.73 17.46 5.31
C SER A 40 1.91 16.83 4.55
N ALA A 41 3.03 17.55 4.54
CA ALA A 41 4.29 17.03 3.99
C ALA A 41 4.71 15.71 4.69
N ASP A 42 4.53 15.62 6.01
CA ASP A 42 4.84 14.41 6.79
C ASP A 42 4.00 13.21 6.35
N PHE A 43 2.70 13.40 6.13
CA PHE A 43 1.82 12.33 5.64
C PHE A 43 2.23 11.88 4.24
N LEU A 44 2.59 12.81 3.34
CA LEU A 44 3.10 12.48 2.02
C LEU A 44 4.39 11.66 2.08
N ILE A 45 5.30 11.99 3.00
CA ILE A 45 6.54 11.23 3.22
C ILE A 45 6.22 9.82 3.72
N ILE A 46 5.31 9.68 4.67
CA ILE A 46 4.88 8.37 5.21
C ILE A 46 4.25 7.53 4.11
N ALA A 47 3.30 8.09 3.35
CA ALA A 47 2.62 7.38 2.27
C ALA A 47 3.59 6.96 1.15
N ARG A 48 4.55 7.83 0.80
CA ARG A 48 5.59 7.52 -0.19
C ARG A 48 6.54 6.43 0.31
N THR A 49 7.01 6.55 1.54
CA THR A 49 7.88 5.54 2.18
C THR A 49 7.16 4.19 2.23
N PHE A 50 5.91 4.17 2.69
CA PHE A 50 5.07 2.97 2.73
C PHE A 50 4.90 2.33 1.35
N THR A 51 4.69 3.13 0.31
CA THR A 51 4.57 2.66 -1.08
C THR A 51 5.86 1.96 -1.53
N TRP A 52 7.00 2.62 -1.35
CA TRP A 52 8.31 2.06 -1.73
C TRP A 52 8.64 0.79 -0.94
N THR A 53 8.43 0.78 0.37
CA THR A 53 8.68 -0.41 1.21
C THR A 53 7.76 -1.57 0.84
N SER A 54 6.50 -1.28 0.50
CA SER A 54 5.54 -2.28 0.05
C SER A 54 5.95 -2.89 -1.30
N LEU A 55 6.35 -2.06 -2.27
CA LEU A 55 6.84 -2.54 -3.57
C LEU A 55 8.11 -3.40 -3.42
N PHE A 56 9.05 -2.95 -2.59
CA PHE A 56 10.29 -3.70 -2.34
C PHE A 56 9.99 -5.04 -1.66
N SER A 57 9.12 -5.07 -0.64
CA SER A 57 8.72 -6.31 0.02
C SER A 57 7.95 -7.26 -0.91
N GLY A 58 7.15 -6.74 -1.85
CA GLY A 58 6.54 -7.53 -2.93
C GLY A 58 7.58 -8.22 -3.80
N GLY A 59 8.62 -7.50 -4.23
CA GLY A 59 9.74 -8.08 -4.96
C GLY A 59 10.51 -9.14 -4.16
N LEU A 60 10.76 -8.88 -2.88
CA LEU A 60 11.43 -9.81 -1.98
C LEU A 60 10.64 -11.11 -1.79
N ILE A 61 9.32 -11.02 -1.59
CA ILE A 61 8.46 -12.20 -1.45
C ILE A 61 8.37 -12.97 -2.76
N GLY A 62 8.28 -12.29 -3.91
CA GLY A 62 8.36 -12.93 -5.22
C GLY A 62 9.66 -13.71 -5.41
N TYR A 63 10.79 -13.12 -4.99
CA TYR A 63 12.09 -13.79 -4.99
C TYR A 63 12.10 -15.04 -4.07
N LEU A 64 11.68 -14.89 -2.81
CA LEU A 64 11.65 -16.00 -1.85
C LEU A 64 10.74 -17.15 -2.31
N PHE A 65 9.62 -16.82 -2.95
CA PHE A 65 8.71 -17.80 -3.52
C PHE A 65 9.38 -18.56 -4.68
N SER A 66 10.13 -17.85 -5.53
CA SER A 66 10.89 -18.49 -6.61
C SER A 66 11.98 -19.45 -6.11
N LEU A 67 12.49 -19.23 -4.89
CA LEU A 67 13.42 -20.14 -4.20
C LEU A 67 12.70 -21.25 -3.42
N ARG A 68 11.37 -21.31 -3.46
CA ARG A 68 10.53 -22.22 -2.65
C ARG A 68 10.76 -22.11 -1.13
N LYS A 69 11.29 -20.98 -0.66
CA LYS A 69 11.49 -20.69 0.78
C LYS A 69 10.20 -20.27 1.49
N VAL A 70 9.22 -19.81 0.72
CA VAL A 70 7.88 -19.43 1.21
C VAL A 70 6.81 -20.12 0.38
N GLY A 71 5.70 -20.49 1.04
CA GLY A 71 4.55 -21.11 0.38
C GLY A 71 3.45 -20.10 0.07
N PHE A 72 2.41 -20.57 -0.64
CA PHE A 72 1.24 -19.77 -1.00
C PHE A 72 0.52 -19.16 0.21
N LYS A 73 0.47 -19.87 1.35
CA LYS A 73 -0.13 -19.34 2.59
C LYS A 73 0.56 -18.06 3.05
N THR A 74 1.89 -18.02 2.98
CA THR A 74 2.68 -16.83 3.37
C THR A 74 2.40 -15.65 2.45
N ILE A 75 2.28 -15.89 1.14
CA ILE A 75 1.90 -14.86 0.16
C ILE A 75 0.51 -14.31 0.47
N PHE A 76 -0.44 -15.20 0.77
CA PHE A 76 -1.81 -14.80 1.11
C PHE A 76 -1.86 -13.91 2.37
N TYR A 77 -1.18 -14.31 3.46
CA TYR A 77 -1.08 -13.48 4.66
C TYR A 77 -0.40 -12.14 4.40
N PHE A 78 0.64 -12.12 3.55
CA PHE A 78 1.30 -10.89 3.15
C PHE A 78 0.36 -9.95 2.39
N ILE A 79 -0.43 -10.46 1.44
CA ILE A 79 -1.43 -9.66 0.71
C ILE A 79 -2.45 -9.07 1.68
N ILE A 80 -2.99 -9.89 2.59
CA ILE A 80 -3.94 -9.42 3.62
C ILE A 80 -3.32 -8.31 4.46
N LEU A 81 -2.07 -8.47 4.90
CA LEU A 81 -1.37 -7.47 5.69
C LEU A 81 -1.23 -6.14 4.93
N ILE A 82 -0.82 -6.17 3.66
CA ILE A 82 -0.69 -4.97 2.83
C ILE A 82 -2.04 -4.28 2.65
N ILE A 83 -3.10 -5.05 2.35
CA ILE A 83 -4.47 -4.50 2.21
C ILE A 83 -4.91 -3.85 3.53
N PHE A 84 -4.73 -4.53 4.66
CA PHE A 84 -5.10 -4.01 5.97
C PHE A 84 -4.37 -2.70 6.30
N LEU A 85 -3.06 -2.64 6.06
CA LEU A 85 -2.26 -1.42 6.26
C LEU A 85 -2.70 -0.29 5.32
N LEU A 86 -3.04 -0.58 4.06
CA LEU A 86 -3.57 0.42 3.11
C LEU A 86 -4.95 0.95 3.52
N VAL A 87 -5.81 0.09 4.06
CA VAL A 87 -7.11 0.50 4.62
C VAL A 87 -6.89 1.42 5.82
N LEU A 88 -5.98 1.06 6.74
CA LEU A 88 -5.62 1.92 7.87
C LEU A 88 -5.06 3.27 7.41
N LEU A 89 -4.13 3.27 6.45
CA LEU A 89 -3.54 4.49 5.91
C LEU A 89 -4.61 5.38 5.25
N SER A 90 -5.55 4.76 4.52
CA SER A 90 -6.68 5.46 3.89
C SER A 90 -7.63 6.06 4.92
N TRP A 91 -8.04 5.26 5.91
CA TRP A 91 -8.88 5.71 7.02
C TRP A 91 -8.22 6.86 7.79
N TYR A 92 -6.92 6.76 8.01
CA TYR A 92 -6.15 7.80 8.67
C TYR A 92 -6.10 9.10 7.88
N SER A 93 -5.82 9.02 6.56
CA SER A 93 -5.83 10.16 5.64
C SER A 93 -7.17 10.87 5.53
N THR A 94 -8.25 10.15 5.83
CA THR A 94 -9.62 10.59 5.70
C THR A 94 -10.14 11.22 6.99
N ASN A 95 -9.84 10.66 8.17
CA ASN A 95 -10.36 11.20 9.44
C ASN A 95 -9.43 12.23 10.08
N TYR A 96 -8.12 12.05 9.93
CA TYR A 96 -7.12 12.96 10.46
C TYR A 96 -6.50 13.78 9.34
N GLY A 97 -7.27 14.01 8.26
CA GLY A 97 -6.87 14.73 7.06
C GLY A 97 -5.96 15.89 7.44
N TYR A 98 -4.67 15.69 7.19
CA TYR A 98 -3.57 16.45 7.78
C TYR A 98 -3.42 17.86 7.18
N GLY A 99 -4.54 18.52 6.89
CA GLY A 99 -4.66 19.95 6.62
C GLY A 99 -4.91 20.78 7.88
N LEU A 100 -5.22 20.17 9.03
CA LEU A 100 -5.53 20.87 10.29
C LEU A 100 -4.32 21.49 11.02
N ASN A 101 -3.24 21.84 10.31
CA ASN A 101 -2.13 22.60 10.90
C ASN A 101 -1.44 23.56 9.90
N LEU A 102 -2.16 24.05 8.89
CA LEU A 102 -1.68 25.09 7.97
C LEU A 102 -2.57 26.35 7.92
N SER A 103 -3.07 26.78 9.08
CA SER A 103 -3.44 28.18 9.35
C SER A 103 -3.26 28.42 10.86
N TYR A 104 -2.35 29.22 11.43
CA TYR A 104 -1.83 30.55 11.06
C TYR A 104 -2.84 31.44 10.35
#